data_AF-A0A847GVI3-F1
#
_entry.id   AF-A0A847GVI3-F1
#
_cell.length_a   1.000
_cell.length_b   1.000
_cell.length_c   1.000
_cell.angle_alpha   90.00
_cell.angle_beta   90.00
_cell.angle_gamma   90.00
#
_symmetry.space_group_name_H-M   'P 1'
#
loop_
_entity.id
_entity.type
_entity.pdbx_description
1 polymer ?
#
loop_
_entity_poly.entity_id
_entity_poly.type
_entity_poly.pdbx_seq_one_letter_code
_entity_poly.pdbx_strand_id
1 'polypeptide(L)' 'METVDIDGVALTLASPDDHESEWVDYNDYVRQLEAAWLRLSDVEPPLNPRLIGESGLGKTTLACAVGRQMGREVYIFQ' A
#
# COMPACT_ATOMS: atom_id res chain seq x y z
N MET A 1 -2.54 -18.29 7.20
CA MET A 1 -3.33 -18.32 5.95
C MET A 1 -4.78 -18.40 6.37
N GLU A 2 -5.51 -17.31 6.18
CA GLU A 2 -6.93 -17.21 6.45
C GLU A 2 -7.71 -17.68 5.23
N THR A 3 -8.82 -18.38 5.44
CA THR A 3 -9.69 -18.87 4.37
C THR A 3 -11.13 -18.50 4.66
N VAL A 4 -11.88 -18.13 3.61
CA VAL A 4 -13.31 -17.80 3.69
C VAL A 4 -14.09 -18.64 2.67
N ASP A 5 -15.28 -19.11 3.03
CA ASP A 5 -16.19 -19.74 2.08
C ASP A 5 -17.16 -18.69 1.51
N ILE A 6 -17.24 -18.60 0.18
CA ILE A 6 -18.21 -17.76 -0.53
C ILE A 6 -18.92 -18.64 -1.53
N ASP A 7 -20.24 -18.82 -1.36
CA ASP A 7 -21.09 -19.65 -2.22
C ASP A 7 -20.55 -21.08 -2.45
N GLY A 8 -19.97 -21.68 -1.39
CA GLY A 8 -19.37 -23.03 -1.46
C GLY A 8 -17.99 -23.08 -2.11
N VAL A 9 -17.38 -21.92 -2.39
CA VAL A 9 -16.01 -21.78 -2.88
C VAL A 9 -15.12 -21.31 -1.73
N ALA A 10 -14.16 -22.16 -1.34
CA ALA A 10 -13.13 -21.80 -0.37
C ALA A 10 -12.08 -20.88 -1.02
N LEU A 11 -12.01 -19.63 -0.57
CA LEU A 11 -11.02 -18.64 -0.98
C LEU A 11 -9.92 -18.53 0.07
N THR A 12 -8.67 -18.48 -0.38
CA THR A 12 -7.51 -18.14 0.47
C THR A 12 -7.29 -16.64 0.43
N LEU A 13 -7.28 -15.99 1.60
CA LEU A 13 -7.04 -14.55 1.69
C LEU A 13 -5.54 -14.27 1.61
N ALA A 14 -5.18 -13.21 0.87
CA ALA A 14 -3.81 -12.73 0.80
C ALA A 14 -3.39 -12.18 2.17
N SER A 15 -2.18 -12.54 2.60
CA SER A 15 -1.56 -11.87 3.74
C SER A 15 -1.07 -10.48 3.33
N PRO A 16 -0.98 -9.53 4.28
CA PRO A 16 -0.22 -8.31 4.06
C PRO A 16 1.21 -8.63 3.60
N ASP A 17 1.75 -7.81 2.72
CA ASP A 17 3.16 -7.82 2.36
C ASP A 17 4.00 -7.45 3.60
N ASP A 18 5.02 -8.24 3.93
CA ASP A 18 5.91 -8.03 5.08
C ASP A 18 7.38 -7.75 4.69
N HIS A 19 7.70 -7.75 3.39
CA HIS A 19 9.03 -7.47 2.87
C HIS A 19 9.57 -6.10 3.29
N GLU A 20 10.66 -6.07 4.04
CA GLU A 20 11.36 -4.82 4.36
C GLU A 20 11.67 -4.03 3.08
N SER A 21 11.17 -2.80 3.02
CA SER A 21 11.30 -1.91 1.88
C SER A 21 11.70 -0.53 2.40
N GLU A 22 12.95 -0.16 2.21
CA GLU A 22 13.43 1.20 2.46
C GLU A 22 13.35 2.02 1.18
N TRP A 23 12.78 3.22 1.28
CA TRP A 23 12.81 4.20 0.20
C TRP A 23 13.93 5.21 0.46
N VAL A 24 14.85 5.33 -0.50
CA VAL A 24 16.00 6.23 -0.41
C VAL A 24 15.84 7.36 -1.41
N ASP A 25 15.50 8.55 -0.92
CA ASP A 25 15.33 9.78 -1.72
C ASP A 25 15.33 11.01 -0.80
N TYR A 26 15.13 12.20 -1.35
CA TYR A 26 14.89 13.46 -0.62
C TYR A 26 13.49 13.55 0.05
N ASN A 27 12.74 12.44 0.09
CA ASN A 27 11.42 12.29 0.69
C ASN A 27 10.28 13.10 0.04
N ASP A 28 10.48 13.69 -1.14
CA ASP A 28 9.42 14.47 -1.79
C ASP A 28 8.22 13.59 -2.21
N TYR A 29 8.49 12.41 -2.79
CA TYR A 29 7.42 11.48 -3.17
C TYR A 29 6.76 10.80 -1.96
N VAL A 30 7.54 10.52 -0.91
CA VAL A 30 7.04 10.01 0.36
C VAL A 30 6.00 10.97 0.92
N ARG A 31 6.35 12.26 1.07
CA ARG A 31 5.45 13.29 1.58
C ARG A 31 4.17 13.44 0.76
N GLN A 32 4.27 13.36 -0.57
CA GLN A 32 3.09 13.43 -1.44
C GLN A 32 2.15 12.24 -1.20
N LEU A 33 2.70 11.05 -1.04
CA LEU A 33 1.92 9.83 -0.84
C LEU A 33 1.31 9.78 0.57
N GLU A 34 2.07 10.20 1.59
CA GLU A 34 1.57 10.40 2.96
C GLU A 34 0.40 11.38 2.98
N ALA A 35 0.53 12.53 2.31
CA ALA A 35 -0.54 13.51 2.23
C ALA A 35 -1.78 12.98 1.50
N ALA A 36 -1.60 12.17 0.46
CA ALA A 36 -2.71 11.54 -0.25
C ALA A 36 -3.48 10.51 0.60
N TRP A 37 -2.80 9.84 1.52
CA TRP A 37 -3.39 8.81 2.39
C TRP A 37 -3.75 9.29 3.80
N LEU A 38 -3.32 10.51 4.16
CA LEU A 38 -3.68 11.16 5.41
C LEU A 38 -5.19 11.35 5.47
N ARG A 39 -5.77 10.98 6.62
CA ARG A 39 -7.18 11.22 6.93
C ARG A 39 -7.25 11.95 8.26
N LEU A 40 -8.04 13.02 8.33
CA LEU A 40 -8.27 13.76 9.57
C LEU A 40 -9.50 13.23 10.32
N SER A 41 -10.36 12.48 9.62
CA SER A 41 -11.54 11.83 10.17
C SER A 41 -11.81 10.50 9.47
N ASP A 42 -12.43 9.55 10.19
CA ASP A 42 -12.80 8.24 9.63
C ASP A 42 -13.87 8.31 8.54
N VAL A 43 -14.65 9.40 8.49
CA VAL A 43 -15.67 9.60 7.44
C VAL A 43 -15.07 10.07 6.12
N GLU A 44 -13.82 10.54 6.13
CA GLU A 44 -13.14 10.98 4.92
C GLU A 44 -12.50 9.78 4.22
N PRO A 45 -12.77 9.55 2.92
CA PRO A 45 -12.02 8.55 2.17
C PRO A 45 -10.58 9.06 1.93
N PRO A 46 -9.56 8.18 1.97
CA PRO A 46 -8.24 8.57 1.49
C PRO A 46 -8.29 8.79 -0.03
N LEU A 47 -7.32 9.52 -0.57
CA LEU A 47 -7.16 9.61 -2.02
C LEU A 47 -6.60 8.29 -2.57
N ASN A 48 -6.85 8.03 -3.85
CA ASN A 48 -6.33 6.90 -4.60
C ASN A 48 -5.27 7.37 -5.60
N PRO A 49 -4.05 7.73 -5.15
CA PRO A 49 -3.01 8.28 -6.02
C PRO A 49 -2.54 7.23 -7.03
N ARG A 50 -2.22 7.69 -8.26
CA ARG A 50 -1.57 6.86 -9.28
C ARG A 50 -0.09 7.22 -9.36
N LEU A 51 0.77 6.27 -9.03
CA LEU A 51 2.22 6.40 -9.18
C LEU A 51 2.60 6.13 -10.64
N ILE A 52 3.17 7.12 -11.33
CA ILE A 52 3.57 7.03 -12.74
C ILE A 52 5.10 7.14 -12.85
N GLY A 53 5.70 6.36 -13.74
CA GLY A 53 7.12 6.36 -14.01
C GLY A 53 7.54 5.10 -14.76
N GLU A 54 8.74 5.10 -15.33
CA GLU A 54 9.31 3.95 -16.05
C GLU A 54 9.30 2.67 -15.20
N SER A 55 9.26 1.51 -15.86
CA SER A 55 9.36 0.22 -15.18
C SER A 55 10.69 0.13 -14.42
N GLY A 56 10.69 -0.51 -13.25
CA GLY A 56 11.90 -0.69 -12.44
C GLY A 56 12.31 0.50 -11.55
N LEU A 57 11.62 1.65 -11.60
CA LEU A 57 11.90 2.80 -10.72
C LEU A 57 11.42 2.65 -9.26
N GLY A 58 11.08 1.44 -8.82
CA GLY A 58 10.71 1.19 -7.42
C GLY A 58 9.34 1.76 -6.99
N LYS A 59 8.40 2.01 -7.91
CA LYS A 59 7.05 2.51 -7.57
C LYS A 59 6.33 1.65 -6.52
N THR A 60 6.41 0.33 -6.66
CA THR A 60 5.87 -0.62 -5.68
C THR A 60 6.61 -0.50 -4.36
N THR A 61 7.94 -0.43 -4.39
CA THR A 61 8.79 -0.24 -3.20
C THR A 61 8.44 1.05 -2.45
N LEU A 62 8.24 2.18 -3.16
CA LEU A 62 7.80 3.44 -2.58
C LEU A 62 6.45 3.28 -1.87
N ALA A 63 5.45 2.70 -2.54
CA ALA A 63 4.13 2.50 -1.97
C ALA A 63 4.17 1.62 -0.71
N CYS A 64 4.93 0.52 -0.76
CA CYS A 64 5.10 -0.37 0.39
C CYS A 64 5.84 0.31 1.55
N ALA A 65 6.90 1.07 1.26
CA ALA A 65 7.65 1.80 2.27
C ALA A 65 6.77 2.84 3.00
N VAL A 66 6.04 3.67 2.26
CA VAL A 66 5.13 4.68 2.83
C VAL A 66 4.00 4.03 3.62
N GLY A 67 3.37 2.98 3.08
CA GLY A 67 2.29 2.26 3.77
C GLY A 67 2.74 1.77 5.16
N ARG A 68 3.94 1.17 5.22
CA ARG A 68 4.56 0.73 6.48
C ARG A 68 4.92 1.88 7.42
N GLN A 69 5.49 2.97 6.91
CA GLN A 69 5.80 4.17 7.71
C GLN A 69 4.54 4.76 8.36
N MET A 70 3.40 4.69 7.67
CA MET A 70 2.09 5.09 8.20
C MET A 70 1.42 4.04 9.10
N GLY A 71 2.07 2.90 9.37
CA GLY A 71 1.54 1.82 10.20
C GLY A 71 0.35 1.09 9.57
N ARG A 72 0.28 1.03 8.24
CA ARG A 72 -0.81 0.39 7.49
C ARG A 72 -0.35 -0.91 6.86
N GLU A 73 -1.21 -1.92 6.90
CA GLU A 73 -1.03 -3.16 6.15
C GLU A 73 -1.09 -2.89 4.65
N VAL A 74 -0.13 -3.42 3.90
CA VAL A 74 -0.03 -3.24 2.45
C VAL A 74 -0.38 -4.55 1.77
N TYR A 75 -1.24 -4.49 0.77
CA TYR A 75 -1.65 -5.65 -0.02
C TYR A 75 -1.33 -5.39 -1.49
N ILE A 76 -0.71 -6.39 -2.13
CA ILE A 76 -0.39 -6.34 -3.56
C ILE A 76 -1.36 -7.27 -4.27
N PHE A 77 -2.15 -6.71 -5.17
CA PHE A 77 -3.03 -7.45 -6.06
C PHE A 77 -2.41 -7.46 -7.46
N GLN A 78 -2.29 -8.64 -8.07
CA GLN A 78 -1.78 -8.84 -9.43
C GLN A 78 -2.85 -9.43 -10.33
#